data_AF-A0AA40A6N1-F1
#
_entry.id   AF-A0AA40A6N1-F1
#
_cell.length_a   1.000
_cell.length_b   1.000
_cell.length_c   1.000
_cell.angle_alpha   90.00
_cell.angle_beta   90.00
_cell.angle_gamma   90.00
#
_symmetry.space_group_name_H-M   'P 1'
#
loop_
_entity.id
_entity.type
_entity.pdbx_description
1 polymer ?
#
loop_
_entity_poly.entity_id
_entity_poly.type
_entity_poly.pdbx_seq_one_letter_code
_entity_poly.pdbx_strand_id
1 'polypeptide(L)'
;WIYMIINNVSKSGSLRVKNLGTKWQGKFYQWDNKDHELSAADVSKQVAGPSGKIDIASCGRSDASSGTEGDYDIYEGDTKVCHIYWTAPGARRPTPSPSPT
;
A
#
# COMPACT_ATOMS: atom_id res chain seq x y z
N TRP A 1 7.16 3.19 5.81
CA TRP A 1 6.70 3.15 4.41
C TRP A 1 6.77 1.70 3.94
N ILE A 2 5.97 1.34 2.94
CA ILE A 2 5.91 0.00 2.38
C ILE A 2 5.85 0.12 0.85
N TYR A 3 6.44 -0.88 0.18
CA TYR A 3 6.30 -1.09 -1.25
C TYR A 3 6.03 -2.57 -1.49
N MET A 4 4.92 -2.86 -2.15
CA MET A 4 4.47 -4.21 -2.46
C MET A 4 4.40 -4.38 -3.97
N ILE A 5 4.96 -5.50 -4.44
CA ILE A 5 4.89 -5.92 -5.84
C ILE A 5 4.10 -7.22 -5.89
N ILE A 6 2.97 -7.22 -6.59
CA ILE A 6 2.19 -8.43 -6.86
C ILE A 6 2.52 -8.87 -8.28
N ASN A 7 3.25 -9.98 -8.42
CA ASN A 7 3.61 -10.54 -9.71
C ASN A 7 2.55 -11.56 -10.15
N ASN A 8 1.93 -11.31 -11.31
CA ASN A 8 1.04 -12.30 -11.91
C ASN A 8 1.87 -13.31 -12.72
N VAL A 9 2.15 -14.47 -12.12
CA VAL A 9 2.91 -15.56 -12.78
C VAL A 9 2.02 -16.56 -13.53
N SER A 10 0.71 -16.27 -13.65
CA SER A 10 -0.22 -17.13 -14.36
C SER A 10 0.02 -17.09 -15.89
N LYS A 11 -0.39 -18.17 -16.57
CA LYS A 11 -0.35 -18.25 -18.04
C LYS A 11 -1.51 -17.49 -18.72
N SER A 12 -2.58 -17.23 -17.98
CA SER A 12 -3.80 -16.54 -18.45
C SER A 12 -4.50 -15.87 -17.27
N GLY A 13 -5.43 -14.97 -17.57
CA GLY A 13 -6.16 -14.22 -16.54
C GLY A 13 -5.45 -12.93 -16.14
N SER A 14 -6.17 -12.06 -15.43
CA SER A 14 -5.66 -10.76 -15.00
C SER A 14 -6.02 -10.50 -13.55
N LEU A 15 -5.02 -10.10 -12.77
CA LEU A 15 -5.19 -9.69 -11.39
C LEU A 15 -5.58 -8.21 -11.34
N ARG A 16 -6.50 -7.87 -10.44
CA ARG A 16 -6.98 -6.50 -10.21
C ARG A 16 -7.07 -6.21 -8.73
N VAL A 17 -6.79 -4.97 -8.37
CA VAL A 17 -7.03 -4.46 -7.01
C VAL A 17 -8.50 -4.10 -6.86
N LYS A 18 -9.13 -4.55 -5.78
CA LYS A 18 -10.49 -4.16 -5.39
C LYS A 18 -10.53 -3.91 -3.88
N ASN A 19 -11.63 -3.30 -3.42
CA ASN A 19 -11.93 -3.12 -1.99
C ASN A 19 -10.76 -2.49 -1.21
N LEU A 20 -10.14 -1.44 -1.75
CA LEU A 20 -9.21 -0.65 -0.95
C LEU A 20 -9.97 -0.13 0.27
N GLY A 21 -9.45 -0.40 1.46
CA GLY A 21 -10.10 -0.08 2.73
C GLY A 21 -10.56 1.39 2.81
N THR A 22 -11.49 1.72 3.68
CA THR A 22 -11.94 3.12 3.86
C THR A 22 -11.25 3.82 5.02
N LYS A 23 -10.45 3.09 5.82
CA LYS A 23 -9.83 3.57 7.06
C LYS A 23 -8.30 3.56 6.98
N TRP A 24 -7.76 4.22 5.96
CA TRP A 24 -6.32 4.34 5.76
C TRP A 24 -5.68 5.31 6.74
N GLN A 25 -4.55 4.91 7.31
CA GLN A 25 -3.57 5.84 7.86
C GLN A 25 -2.43 6.00 6.86
N GLY A 26 -2.06 7.24 6.51
CA GLY A 26 -1.01 7.55 5.53
C GLY A 26 -1.55 7.96 4.15
N LYS A 27 -0.77 7.68 3.10
CA LYS A 27 -1.10 7.95 1.70
C LYS A 27 -0.53 6.89 0.76
N PHE A 28 -1.14 6.75 -0.42
CA PHE A 28 -0.52 6.06 -1.56
C PHE A 28 0.33 7.04 -2.36
N TYR A 29 1.37 6.55 -3.01
CA TYR A 29 2.23 7.40 -3.83
C TYR A 29 2.79 6.62 -5.02
N GLN A 30 3.20 7.32 -6.08
CA GLN A 30 3.92 6.69 -7.18
C GLN A 30 5.28 6.19 -6.68
N TRP A 31 5.60 4.90 -6.87
CA TRP A 31 6.91 4.37 -6.48
C TRP A 31 8.06 5.28 -6.96
N ASP A 32 9.06 5.44 -6.10
CA ASP A 32 10.21 6.36 -6.28
C ASP A 32 9.91 7.87 -6.18
N ASN A 33 8.64 8.27 -5.99
CA ASN A 33 8.26 9.66 -5.76
C ASN A 33 7.16 9.80 -4.69
N LYS A 34 7.56 9.95 -3.42
CA LYS A 34 6.64 10.10 -2.26
C LYS A 34 5.82 11.39 -2.27
N ASP A 35 6.19 12.39 -3.06
CA ASP A 35 5.45 13.64 -3.18
C ASP A 35 4.34 13.55 -4.22
N HIS A 36 4.42 12.57 -5.13
CA HIS A 36 3.35 12.28 -6.08
C HIS A 36 2.33 11.33 -5.44
N GLU A 37 1.40 11.91 -4.68
CA GLU A 37 0.30 11.19 -4.05
C GLU A 37 -0.69 10.62 -5.07
N LEU A 38 -1.12 9.38 -4.86
CA LEU A 38 -2.11 8.69 -5.69
C LEU A 38 -3.44 8.58 -4.95
N SER A 39 -4.55 8.77 -5.67
CA SER A 39 -5.87 8.50 -5.11
C SER A 39 -6.13 7.00 -5.04
N ALA A 40 -7.07 6.58 -4.19
CA ALA A 40 -7.53 5.18 -4.15
C ALA A 40 -8.08 4.72 -5.52
N ALA A 41 -8.67 5.63 -6.29
CA ALA A 41 -9.14 5.35 -7.64
C ALA A 41 -7.97 5.06 -8.60
N ASP A 42 -6.84 5.75 -8.45
CA ASP A 42 -5.66 5.49 -9.28
C ASP A 42 -5.02 4.15 -8.95
N VAL A 43 -4.95 3.78 -7.67
CA VAL A 43 -4.48 2.46 -7.25
C VAL A 43 -5.42 1.35 -7.75
N SER A 44 -6.74 1.57 -7.71
CA SER A 44 -7.76 0.60 -8.18
C SER A 44 -7.72 0.35 -9.69
N LYS A 45 -7.14 1.26 -10.48
CA LYS A 45 -7.04 1.11 -11.95
C LYS A 45 -5.97 0.10 -12.36
N GLN A 46 -5.07 -0.28 -11.45
CA GLN A 46 -3.97 -1.19 -11.78
C GLN A 46 -4.48 -2.59 -12.12
N VAL A 47 -3.93 -3.17 -13.19
CA VAL A 47 -4.24 -4.50 -13.69
C VAL A 47 -2.93 -5.20 -14.07
N ALA A 48 -2.73 -6.41 -13.56
CA ALA A 48 -1.63 -7.27 -14.00
C ALA A 48 -2.18 -8.39 -14.90
N GLY A 49 -1.95 -8.26 -16.21
CA GLY A 49 -2.11 -9.38 -17.14
C GLY A 49 -1.07 -10.49 -16.90
N PRO A 50 -1.04 -11.56 -17.73
CA PRO A 50 -0.04 -12.61 -17.62
C PRO A 50 1.39 -12.04 -17.64
N SER A 51 2.24 -12.49 -16.71
CA SER A 51 3.60 -11.97 -16.47
C SER A 51 3.68 -10.48 -16.09
N GLY A 52 2.55 -9.82 -15.84
CA GLY A 52 2.47 -8.43 -15.41
C GLY A 52 2.62 -8.28 -13.90
N LYS A 53 2.58 -7.03 -13.42
CA LYS A 53 2.66 -6.71 -12.00
C LYS A 53 1.75 -5.56 -11.60
N ILE A 54 1.41 -5.52 -10.32
CA ILE A 54 0.76 -4.39 -9.64
C ILE A 54 1.76 -3.85 -8.61
N ASP A 55 1.93 -2.53 -8.59
CA ASP A 55 2.88 -1.83 -7.74
C ASP A 55 2.11 -0.93 -6.75
N ILE A 56 2.22 -1.21 -5.46
CA ILE A 56 1.53 -0.45 -4.41
C ILE A 56 2.56 0.08 -3.43
N ALA A 57 2.70 1.40 -3.39
CA ALA A 57 3.57 2.10 -2.46
C ALA A 57 2.75 2.96 -1.50
N SER A 58 3.04 2.85 -0.20
CA SER A 58 2.37 3.66 0.83
C SER A 58 3.32 4.14 1.91
N CYS A 59 3.10 5.34 2.41
CA CYS A 59 3.88 5.95 3.48
C CYS A 59 3.00 6.78 4.41
N GLY A 60 3.54 7.14 5.58
CA GLY A 60 2.92 8.18 6.40
C GLY A 60 2.87 9.52 5.67
N ARG A 61 2.03 10.43 6.16
CA ARG A 61 2.02 11.83 5.70
C ARG A 61 3.07 12.62 6.49
N SER A 62 3.78 13.52 5.81
CA SER A 62 5.00 14.19 6.30
C SER A 62 4.80 15.00 7.58
N ASP A 63 3.56 15.42 7.83
CA ASP A 63 3.10 16.22 8.96
C ASP A 63 2.54 15.40 10.12
N ALA A 64 2.40 14.08 9.95
CA ALA A 64 1.90 13.18 10.96
C ALA A 64 3.01 12.19 11.37
N SER A 65 3.24 12.05 12.68
CA SER A 65 4.05 10.97 13.26
C SER A 65 3.40 9.58 13.10
N SER A 66 2.43 9.45 12.20
CA SER A 66 1.73 8.23 11.87
C SER A 66 2.49 7.44 10.79
N GLY A 67 2.47 6.13 10.93
CA GLY A 67 2.95 5.21 9.90
C GLY A 67 2.03 5.13 8.69
N THR A 68 1.99 3.96 8.06
CA THR A 68 0.93 3.60 7.12
C THR A 68 0.24 2.32 7.55
N GLU A 69 -1.07 2.27 7.42
CA GLU A 69 -1.88 1.08 7.66
C GLU A 69 -3.02 1.03 6.65
N GLY A 70 -3.30 -0.18 6.16
CA GLY A 70 -4.61 -0.54 5.65
C GLY A 70 -4.57 -1.82 4.83
N ASP A 71 -5.50 -1.94 3.90
CA ASP A 71 -5.84 -3.19 3.24
C ASP A 71 -6.42 -3.08 1.82
N TYR A 72 -6.24 -4.11 1.01
CA TYR A 72 -6.93 -4.28 -0.26
C TYR A 72 -7.08 -5.75 -0.61
N ASP A 73 -7.94 -6.03 -1.58
CA ASP A 73 -8.15 -7.36 -2.12
C ASP A 73 -7.55 -7.50 -3.52
N ILE A 74 -7.05 -8.69 -3.83
CA ILE A 74 -6.69 -9.09 -5.19
C ILE A 74 -7.75 -10.01 -5.75
N TYR A 75 -8.20 -9.72 -6.96
CA TYR A 75 -9.21 -10.50 -7.68
C TYR A 75 -8.70 -10.97 -9.04
N GLU A 76 -9.16 -12.14 -9.45
CA GLU A 76 -9.14 -12.62 -10.84
C GLU A 76 -10.60 -12.72 -11.32
N GLY A 77 -11.02 -11.82 -12.20
CA GLY A 77 -12.44 -11.67 -12.54
C GLY A 77 -13.29 -11.33 -11.31
N ASP A 78 -14.21 -12.23 -10.96
CA ASP A 78 -15.08 -12.12 -9.78
C ASP A 78 -14.61 -12.95 -8.58
N THR A 79 -13.54 -13.74 -8.76
CA THR A 79 -12.96 -14.56 -7.70
C THR A 79 -11.97 -13.74 -6.89
N LYS A 80 -12.20 -13.63 -5.57
CA LYS A 80 -11.22 -13.07 -4.64
C LYS A 80 -10.08 -14.07 -4.48
N VAL A 81 -8.87 -13.66 -4.85
CA VAL A 81 -7.64 -14.47 -4.72
C VAL A 81 -7.11 -14.37 -3.30
N CYS A 82 -6.95 -13.15 -2.79
CA CYS A 82 -6.48 -12.92 -1.43
C CYS A 82 -6.89 -11.55 -0.89
N HIS A 83 -6.75 -11.40 0.43
CA HIS A 83 -6.81 -10.14 1.15
C HIS A 83 -5.40 -9.78 1.63
N ILE A 84 -4.97 -8.56 1.39
CA ILE A 84 -3.67 -8.04 1.84
C ILE A 84 -3.96 -6.94 2.84
N TYR A 85 -3.37 -7.08 4.03
CA TYR A 85 -3.41 -6.08 5.09
C TYR A 85 -1.98 -5.78 5.54
N TRP A 86 -1.69 -4.53 5.88
CA TRP A 86 -0.43 -4.13 6.47
C TRP A 86 -0.61 -3.09 7.56
N THR A 87 0.36 -3.09 8.46
CA THR A 87 0.65 -1.98 9.37
C THR A 87 2.15 -1.74 9.39
N ALA A 88 2.56 -0.50 9.15
CA ALA A 88 3.95 -0.07 9.15
C ALA A 88 4.05 1.23 9.97
N PRO A 89 4.24 1.11 11.31
CA PRO A 89 4.22 2.26 12.21
C PRO A 89 5.30 3.29 11.86
N GLY A 90 5.00 4.56 12.13
CA GLY A 90 5.97 5.64 12.02
C GLY A 90 7.05 5.51 13.08
N ALA A 91 8.15 6.25 12.92
CA ALA A 91 9.11 6.36 14.01
C ALA A 91 8.39 6.97 15.24
N ARG A 92 8.39 6.26 16.37
CA ARG A 92 8.12 6.92 17.65
C ARG A 92 9.19 8.00 17.82
N ARG A 93 8.80 9.23 18.09
CA ARG A 93 9.71 10.22 18.65
C ARG A 93 10.40 9.52 19.84
N PRO A 94 11.74 9.39 19.87
CA PRO A 94 12.41 8.89 21.06
C PRO A 94 11.94 9.77 22.22
N THR A 95 11.36 9.16 23.25
CA THR A 95 11.22 9.83 24.53
C THR A 95 12.62 10.33 24.88
N PRO A 96 12.83 11.64 25.16
CA PRO A 96 14.12 12.08 25.63
C PRO A 96 14.49 11.23 26.84
N SER A 97 15.69 10.64 26.84
CA SER A 97 16.21 9.99 28.06
C SER A 97 16.08 10.99 29.21
N PRO A 98 15.66 10.56 30.42
CA PRO A 98 15.76 11.44 31.57
C PRO A 98 17.20 11.90 31.68
N SER A 99 17.39 13.22 31.72
CA SER A 99 18.69 13.84 31.96
C SER A 99 19.29 13.22 33.22
N PRO A 100 20.56 12.77 33.23
CA PRO A 100 21.18 12.35 34.47
C PRO A 100 21.20 13.55 35.43
N THR A 101 20.59 13.37 36.60
CA THR A 101 20.64 14.28 37.75
C THR A 101 22.02 14.30 38.38
#